data_AF-A0A973QYZ0-F1
#
_entry.id   AF-A0A973QYZ0-F1
#
_cell.length_a   1.000
_cell.length_b   1.000
_cell.length_c   1.000
_cell.angle_alpha   90.00
_cell.angle_beta   90.00
_cell.angle_gamma   90.00
#
_symmetry.space_group_name_H-M   'P 1'
#
loop_
_entity.id
_entity.type
_entity.pdbx_description
1 polymer ?
#
loop_
_entity_poly.entity_id
_entity_poly.type
_entity_poly.pdbx_seq_one_letter_code
_entity_poly.pdbx_strand_id
1 'polypeptide(L)'
;AWCGLAATLAVAVAAAEAVRRGRTIAALRLKAAEREAVLRQRLVDQEVETRRLAKEVLPAAVDRLRCGAEPVDVMKDIDRPACLEPDFESAHRAVLWEMLQTVRFEEDLRDAAQRAFVNIARRVQAITHQQAYDVREMEDKHGADYEMYHDLLHLDHGNALIGRLADSISVLGDSHAGRQWRDPIPLYNVCRGAISRILEYPRVELHSVADVGIVGPGVEPLIHAMAELLDNATRYSPPKTRVHLTAVEVQSGVAVEIEDAGVGLTDEARKRIELTLAQASAGLDLNDLGETPRLGLSVVGRLAHKHRFQFSLRPSAYGGVRAVLVVPQSIICTTPAPGGLVARAAKLPPPKPMTRAKPNPPAGWTPSPTPKRTGGPADFGRVPAPPTMEHNTVGMPPQNTVGVQPHNTVPQQNTVGLPQRRRRMPHVTRAVRVDTGVGTGPEPARPAPPVQEKPPVEPGLWLGPFFKGISGAADNTESGRPPHGDESSNISHESDKGE
;
A
#
# COMPACT_ATOMS: atom_id res chain seq x y z
N ALA A 1 90.74 19.08 61.93
CA ALA A 1 90.57 17.65 61.58
C ALA A 1 89.11 17.19 61.74
N TRP A 2 88.51 17.31 62.93
CA TRP A 2 87.14 16.84 63.22
C TRP A 2 86.02 17.40 62.33
N CYS A 3 86.03 18.71 62.03
CA CYS A 3 85.00 19.31 61.16
C CYS A 3 85.01 18.78 59.72
N GLY A 4 86.20 18.45 59.18
CA GLY A 4 86.32 17.88 57.84
C GLY A 4 85.76 16.45 57.77
N LEU A 5 85.99 15.66 58.82
CA LEU A 5 85.50 14.28 58.93
C LEU A 5 83.97 14.23 59.05
N ALA A 6 83.39 15.13 59.86
CA ALA A 6 81.94 15.29 59.97
C ALA A 6 81.29 15.73 58.64
N ALA A 7 81.91 16.66 57.91
CA ALA A 7 81.43 17.08 56.59
C ALA A 7 81.47 15.93 55.56
N THR A 8 82.57 15.16 55.52
CA THR A 8 82.67 13.99 54.62
C THR A 8 81.65 12.90 54.95
N LEU A 9 81.35 12.69 56.23
CA LEU A 9 80.38 11.68 56.67
C LEU A 9 78.94 12.13 56.35
N ALA A 10 78.62 13.42 56.52
CA ALA A 10 77.35 14.00 56.10
C ALA A 10 77.13 13.88 54.58
N VAL A 11 78.17 14.16 53.78
CA VAL A 11 78.11 13.98 52.32
C VAL A 11 77.94 12.51 51.93
N ALA A 12 78.64 11.58 52.60
CA ALA A 12 78.50 10.15 52.33
C ALA A 12 77.10 9.61 52.67
N VAL A 13 76.51 10.05 53.79
CA VAL A 13 75.13 9.70 54.17
C VAL A 13 74.12 10.30 53.19
N ALA A 14 74.27 11.57 52.81
CA ALA A 14 73.41 12.21 51.82
C ALA A 14 73.51 11.51 50.44
N ALA A 15 74.71 11.11 50.03
CA ALA A 15 74.94 10.35 48.80
C ALA A 15 74.30 8.94 48.89
N ALA A 16 74.45 8.25 50.01
CA ALA A 16 73.84 6.94 50.23
C ALA A 16 72.29 7.02 50.22
N GLU A 17 71.71 8.05 50.83
CA GLU A 17 70.27 8.32 50.76
C GLU A 17 69.82 8.66 49.34
N ALA A 18 70.57 9.48 48.61
CA ALA A 18 70.27 9.82 47.22
C ALA A 18 70.26 8.57 46.33
N VAL A 19 71.23 7.66 46.51
CA VAL A 19 71.28 6.36 45.80
C VAL A 19 70.10 5.48 46.20
N ARG A 20 69.76 5.40 47.49
CA ARG A 20 68.61 4.60 47.97
C ARG A 20 67.30 5.12 47.40
N ARG A 21 67.06 6.44 47.44
CA ARG A 21 65.89 7.09 46.85
C ARG A 21 65.85 6.90 45.33
N GLY A 22 67.00 7.01 44.66
CA GLY A 22 67.15 6.73 43.23
C GLY A 22 66.73 5.31 42.87
N ARG A 23 67.16 4.30 43.63
CA ARG A 23 66.75 2.90 43.43
C ARG A 23 65.25 2.70 43.64
N THR A 24 64.64 3.32 44.66
CA THR A 24 63.20 3.23 44.87
C THR A 24 62.39 3.89 43.76
N ILE A 25 62.84 5.05 43.26
CA ILE A 25 62.19 5.75 42.14
C ILE A 25 62.32 4.91 40.86
N ALA A 26 63.49 4.33 40.60
CA ALA A 26 63.70 3.45 39.45
C ALA A 26 62.79 2.21 39.50
N ALA A 27 62.66 1.57 40.67
CA ALA A 27 61.77 0.42 40.85
C ALA A 27 60.28 0.79 40.67
N LEU A 28 59.85 1.96 41.15
CA LEU A 28 58.48 2.45 40.95
C LEU A 28 58.21 2.79 39.47
N ARG A 29 59.18 3.40 38.78
CA ARG A 29 59.08 3.69 37.33
C ARG A 29 58.98 2.44 36.49
N LEU A 30 59.76 1.40 36.82
CA LEU A 30 59.68 0.11 36.14
C LEU A 30 58.27 -0.50 36.29
N LYS A 31 57.76 -0.58 37.52
CA LYS A 31 56.40 -1.09 37.79
C LYS A 31 55.31 -0.26 37.11
N ALA A 32 55.48 1.06 37.04
CA ALA A 32 54.55 1.94 36.34
C ALA A 32 54.58 1.67 34.83
N ALA A 33 55.77 1.54 34.24
CA ALA A 33 55.94 1.23 32.81
C ALA A 33 55.37 -0.15 32.44
N GLU A 34 55.56 -1.16 33.30
CA GLU A 34 54.97 -2.49 33.11
C GLU A 34 53.43 -2.44 33.11
N ARG A 35 52.82 -1.75 34.08
CA ARG A 35 51.36 -1.57 34.13
C ARG A 35 50.84 -0.82 32.91
N GLU A 36 51.55 0.24 32.51
CA GLU A 36 51.18 1.06 31.37
C GLU A 36 51.27 0.25 30.06
N ALA A 37 52.30 -0.59 29.90
CA ALA A 37 52.43 -1.48 28.75
C ALA A 37 51.27 -2.50 28.68
N VAL A 38 50.89 -3.11 29.80
CA VAL A 38 49.75 -4.04 29.86
C VAL A 38 48.43 -3.34 29.50
N LEU A 39 48.18 -2.13 30.04
CA LEU A 39 46.98 -1.38 29.72
C LEU A 39 46.94 -0.93 28.25
N ARG A 40 48.07 -0.50 27.68
CA ARG A 40 48.18 -0.17 26.26
C ARG A 40 47.88 -1.38 25.39
N GLN A 41 48.43 -2.55 25.72
CA GLN A 41 48.15 -3.77 24.97
C GLN A 41 46.67 -4.12 25.00
N ARG A 42 46.03 -4.07 26.18
CA ARG A 42 44.58 -4.32 26.32
C ARG A 42 43.74 -3.37 25.46
N LEU A 43 44.10 -2.08 25.42
CA LEU A 43 43.40 -1.10 24.58
C LEU A 43 43.53 -1.43 23.09
N VAL A 44 44.72 -1.84 22.64
CA VAL A 44 44.93 -2.27 21.26
C VAL A 44 44.09 -3.50 20.93
N ASP A 45 44.08 -4.51 21.81
CA ASP A 45 43.30 -5.74 21.63
C ASP A 45 41.79 -5.42 21.58
N GLN A 46 41.30 -4.53 22.46
CA GLN A 46 39.92 -4.05 22.45
C GLN A 46 39.56 -3.27 21.19
N GLU A 47 40.45 -2.40 20.69
CA GLU A 47 40.22 -1.63 19.46
C GLU A 47 40.12 -2.55 18.24
N VAL A 48 41.00 -3.55 18.15
CA VAL A 48 41.01 -4.53 17.07
C VAL A 48 39.71 -5.32 17.04
N GLU A 49 39.27 -5.86 18.19
CA GLU A 49 38.02 -6.62 18.26
C GLU A 49 36.78 -5.76 18.05
N THR A 50 36.76 -4.52 18.55
CA THR A 50 35.65 -3.60 18.29
C THR A 50 35.53 -3.28 16.80
N ARG A 51 36.66 -3.08 16.12
CA ARG A 51 36.70 -2.89 14.67
C ARG A 51 36.25 -4.13 13.92
N ARG A 52 36.68 -5.33 14.34
CA ARG A 52 36.28 -6.60 13.76
C ARG A 52 34.78 -6.85 13.93
N LEU A 53 34.22 -6.58 15.11
CA LEU A 53 32.78 -6.66 15.34
C LEU A 53 32.03 -5.76 14.37
N ALA A 54 32.40 -4.49 14.29
CA ALA A 54 31.69 -3.51 13.49
C ALA A 54 31.80 -3.76 11.98
N LYS A 55 32.96 -4.22 11.50
CA LYS A 55 33.23 -4.36 10.06
C LYS A 55 32.96 -5.75 9.49
N GLU A 56 33.04 -6.79 10.31
CA GLU A 56 32.98 -8.18 9.85
C GLU A 56 31.83 -8.94 10.50
N VAL A 57 31.81 -9.01 11.83
CA VAL A 57 30.88 -9.89 12.56
C VAL A 57 29.45 -9.37 12.48
N LEU A 58 29.22 -8.09 12.74
CA LEU A 58 27.87 -7.52 12.75
C LEU A 58 27.22 -7.56 11.36
N PRO A 59 27.86 -7.13 10.25
CA PRO A 59 27.29 -7.28 8.91
C PRO A 59 26.96 -8.74 8.58
N ALA A 60 27.88 -9.67 8.85
CA ALA A 60 27.66 -11.09 8.59
C ALA A 60 26.52 -11.68 9.45
N ALA A 61 26.40 -11.26 10.71
CA ALA A 61 25.34 -11.69 11.60
C ALA A 61 23.97 -11.18 11.14
N VAL A 62 23.88 -9.90 10.71
CA VAL A 62 22.67 -9.31 10.14
C VAL A 62 22.27 -9.98 8.83
N ASP A 63 23.23 -10.27 7.94
CA ASP A 63 22.93 -10.98 6.69
C ASP A 63 22.38 -12.38 6.93
N ARG A 64 22.85 -13.07 7.98
CA ARG A 64 22.28 -14.37 8.38
C ARG A 64 20.88 -14.26 8.96
N LEU A 65 20.58 -13.22 9.74
CA LEU A 65 19.21 -12.94 10.20
C LEU A 65 18.28 -12.72 9.02
N ARG A 66 18.70 -11.92 8.02
CA ARG A 66 17.94 -11.71 6.77
C ARG A 66 17.70 -12.99 5.97
N CYS A 67 18.54 -13.99 6.13
CA CYS A 67 18.36 -15.33 5.54
C CYS A 67 17.43 -16.24 6.37
N GLY A 68 16.85 -15.75 7.46
CA GLY A 68 15.91 -16.47 8.32
C GLY A 68 16.53 -17.17 9.53
N ALA A 69 17.78 -16.87 9.89
CA ALA A 69 18.39 -17.42 11.10
C ALA A 69 17.77 -16.80 12.37
N GLU A 70 17.74 -17.57 13.47
CA GLU A 70 17.36 -17.04 14.78
C GLU A 70 18.55 -16.38 15.49
N PRO A 71 18.36 -15.27 16.23
CA PRO A 71 19.45 -14.58 16.95
C PRO A 71 20.27 -15.51 17.85
N VAL A 72 19.62 -16.50 18.46
CA VAL A 72 20.25 -17.52 19.32
C VAL A 72 21.29 -18.34 18.54
N ASP A 73 20.96 -18.74 17.32
CA ASP A 73 21.83 -19.60 16.51
C ASP A 73 22.98 -18.80 15.92
N VAL A 74 22.72 -17.56 15.50
CA VAL A 74 23.78 -16.64 15.08
C VAL A 74 24.80 -16.42 16.21
N MET A 75 24.35 -16.24 17.46
CA MET A 75 25.26 -16.05 18.60
C MET A 75 26.09 -17.28 18.99
N LYS A 76 25.68 -18.49 18.61
CA LYS A 76 26.44 -19.72 18.86
C LYS A 76 27.59 -19.87 17.88
N ASP A 77 27.37 -19.45 16.65
CA ASP A 77 28.34 -19.59 15.55
C ASP A 77 29.42 -18.51 15.54
N ILE A 78 29.30 -17.49 16.39
CA ILE A 78 30.28 -16.42 16.50
C ILE A 78 31.41 -16.86 17.45
N ASP A 79 32.60 -16.98 16.87
CA ASP A 79 33.82 -17.31 17.60
C ASP A 79 34.08 -16.34 18.75
N ARG A 80 34.49 -16.90 19.90
CA ARG A 80 34.91 -16.12 21.06
C ARG A 80 36.33 -15.59 20.88
N PRO A 81 36.57 -14.27 21.04
CA PRO A 81 37.92 -13.73 21.02
C PRO A 81 38.72 -14.26 22.21
N ALA A 82 39.91 -14.80 21.97
CA ALA A 82 40.75 -15.37 23.02
C ALA A 82 41.50 -14.32 23.87
N CYS A 83 41.58 -13.07 23.41
CA CYS A 83 42.43 -12.02 23.97
C CYS A 83 41.67 -10.91 24.74
N LEU A 84 40.35 -11.02 24.90
CA LEU A 84 39.55 -10.03 25.62
C LEU A 84 39.43 -10.35 27.12
N GLU A 85 39.33 -9.30 27.93
CA GLU A 85 38.96 -9.44 29.34
C GLU A 85 37.50 -9.94 29.45
N PRO A 86 37.17 -10.83 30.41
CA PRO A 86 35.84 -11.43 30.51
C PRO A 86 34.69 -10.42 30.61
N ASP A 87 34.90 -9.33 31.34
CA ASP A 87 33.89 -8.28 31.52
C ASP A 87 33.63 -7.55 30.20
N PHE A 88 34.68 -7.22 29.45
CA PHE A 88 34.54 -6.57 28.14
C PHE A 88 33.92 -7.52 27.11
N GLU A 89 34.33 -8.80 27.09
CA GLU A 89 33.73 -9.82 26.22
C GLU A 89 32.23 -9.96 26.49
N SER A 90 31.83 -10.00 27.77
CA SER A 90 30.43 -10.10 28.17
C SER A 90 29.61 -8.90 27.71
N ALA A 91 30.13 -7.67 27.87
CA ALA A 91 29.49 -6.44 27.41
C ALA A 91 29.35 -6.42 25.88
N HIS A 92 30.39 -6.86 25.17
CA HIS A 92 30.41 -6.93 23.71
C HIS A 92 29.36 -7.91 23.17
N ARG A 93 29.24 -9.09 23.79
CA ARG A 93 28.20 -10.07 23.47
C ARG A 93 26.81 -9.56 23.81
N ALA A 94 26.64 -8.82 24.90
CA ALA A 94 25.36 -8.23 25.27
C ALA A 94 24.90 -7.17 24.25
N VAL A 95 25.81 -6.29 23.81
CA VAL A 95 25.52 -5.30 22.75
C VAL A 95 25.12 -5.99 21.44
N LEU A 96 25.90 -7.00 21.03
CA LEU A 96 25.59 -7.75 19.81
C LEU A 96 24.23 -8.44 19.91
N TRP A 97 23.94 -9.08 21.04
CA TRP A 97 22.65 -9.71 21.29
C TRP A 97 21.49 -8.73 21.19
N GLU A 98 21.58 -7.57 21.84
CA GLU A 98 20.56 -6.52 21.78
C GLU A 98 20.35 -6.00 20.36
N MET A 99 21.45 -5.80 19.60
CA MET A 99 21.37 -5.41 18.19
C MET A 99 20.66 -6.47 17.35
N LEU A 100 21.00 -7.75 17.50
CA LEU A 100 20.35 -8.83 16.76
C LEU A 100 18.87 -8.97 17.13
N GLN A 101 18.51 -8.79 18.40
CA GLN A 101 17.12 -8.77 18.84
C GLN A 101 16.36 -7.58 18.26
N THR A 102 16.97 -6.39 18.23
CA THR A 102 16.35 -5.20 17.66
C THR A 102 16.09 -5.37 16.16
N VAL A 103 17.09 -5.86 15.42
CA VAL A 103 16.94 -6.16 13.99
C VAL A 103 15.84 -7.20 13.76
N ARG A 104 15.81 -8.27 14.55
CA ARG A 104 14.76 -9.29 14.41
C ARG A 104 13.37 -8.77 14.77
N PHE A 105 13.26 -7.93 15.79
CA PHE A 105 12.00 -7.30 16.16
C PHE A 105 11.49 -6.37 15.05
N GLU A 106 12.37 -5.61 14.40
CA GLU A 106 12.01 -4.80 13.24
C GLU A 106 11.54 -5.66 12.06
N GLU A 107 12.22 -6.78 11.77
CA GLU A 107 11.80 -7.75 10.74
C GLU A 107 10.43 -8.37 11.07
N ASP A 108 10.21 -8.81 12.30
CA ASP A 108 8.93 -9.40 12.74
C ASP A 108 7.79 -8.37 12.66
N LEU A 109 8.06 -7.11 13.01
CA LEU A 109 7.11 -6.01 12.90
C LEU A 109 6.76 -5.71 11.44
N ARG A 110 7.76 -5.72 10.55
CA ARG A 110 7.59 -5.58 9.11
C ARG A 110 6.71 -6.70 8.54
N ASP A 111 6.99 -7.95 8.89
CA ASP A 111 6.18 -9.09 8.46
C ASP A 111 4.74 -9.02 8.99
N ALA A 112 4.58 -8.59 10.23
CA ALA A 112 3.25 -8.39 10.83
C ALA A 112 2.47 -7.29 10.11
N ALA A 113 3.11 -6.17 9.78
CA ALA A 113 2.51 -5.09 9.00
C ALA A 113 2.10 -5.58 7.60
N GLN A 114 2.98 -6.29 6.89
CA GLN A 114 2.66 -6.88 5.59
C GLN A 114 1.44 -7.81 5.65
N ARG A 115 1.41 -8.71 6.64
CA ARG A 115 0.25 -9.59 6.86
C ARG A 115 -1.03 -8.82 7.16
N ALA A 116 -0.95 -7.74 7.91
CA ALA A 116 -2.10 -6.88 8.21
C ALA A 116 -2.64 -6.20 6.93
N PHE A 117 -1.77 -5.64 6.08
CA PHE A 117 -2.16 -5.03 4.81
C PHE A 117 -2.86 -6.02 3.88
N VAL A 118 -2.32 -7.23 3.71
CA VAL A 118 -2.96 -8.28 2.91
C VAL A 118 -4.33 -8.66 3.47
N ASN A 119 -4.45 -8.77 4.80
CA ASN A 119 -5.74 -9.09 5.42
C ASN A 119 -6.77 -7.96 5.21
N ILE A 120 -6.36 -6.70 5.28
CA ILE A 120 -7.22 -5.55 4.97
C ILE A 120 -7.66 -5.62 3.50
N ALA A 121 -6.72 -5.85 2.57
CA ALA A 121 -7.01 -5.98 1.15
C ALA A 121 -8.06 -7.05 0.87
N ARG A 122 -7.91 -8.25 1.44
CA ARG A 122 -8.90 -9.33 1.31
C ARG A 122 -10.27 -8.97 1.84
N ARG A 123 -10.34 -8.21 2.95
CA ARG A 123 -11.62 -7.73 3.50
C ARG A 123 -12.28 -6.70 2.59
N VAL A 124 -11.51 -5.77 2.03
CA VAL A 124 -12.02 -4.81 1.05
C VAL A 124 -12.51 -5.54 -0.20
N GLN A 125 -11.74 -6.50 -0.74
CA GLN A 125 -12.17 -7.35 -1.87
C GLN A 125 -13.49 -8.07 -1.57
N ALA A 126 -13.65 -8.66 -0.39
CA ALA A 126 -14.88 -9.35 -0.02
C ALA A 126 -16.09 -8.40 0.03
N ILE A 127 -15.91 -7.19 0.56
CA ILE A 127 -16.95 -6.15 0.59
C ILE A 127 -17.28 -5.71 -0.85
N THR A 128 -16.28 -5.42 -1.67
CA THR A 128 -16.48 -5.02 -3.06
C THR A 128 -17.20 -6.08 -3.88
N HIS A 129 -16.86 -7.36 -3.69
CA HIS A 129 -17.56 -8.47 -4.35
C HIS A 129 -19.02 -8.54 -3.93
N GLN A 130 -19.32 -8.33 -2.65
CA GLN A 130 -20.71 -8.27 -2.17
C GLN A 130 -21.44 -7.07 -2.79
N GLN A 131 -20.82 -5.89 -2.81
CA GLN A 131 -21.44 -4.71 -3.41
C GLN A 131 -21.69 -4.88 -4.92
N ALA A 132 -20.78 -5.54 -5.64
CA ALA A 132 -20.98 -5.86 -7.06
C ALA A 132 -22.13 -6.84 -7.27
N TYR A 133 -22.32 -7.80 -6.35
CA TYR A 133 -23.49 -8.68 -6.38
C TYR A 133 -24.78 -7.88 -6.15
N ASP A 134 -24.81 -7.00 -5.14
CA ASP A 134 -25.98 -6.18 -4.81
C ASP A 134 -26.34 -5.22 -5.96
N VAL A 135 -25.35 -4.63 -6.64
CA VAL A 135 -25.55 -3.79 -7.84
C VAL A 135 -26.15 -4.59 -8.99
N ARG A 136 -25.67 -5.81 -9.25
CA ARG A 136 -26.26 -6.70 -10.27
C ARG A 136 -27.70 -7.10 -9.94
N GLU A 137 -28.00 -7.36 -8.66
CA GLU A 137 -29.37 -7.65 -8.24
C GLU A 137 -30.30 -6.44 -8.47
N MET A 138 -29.80 -5.22 -8.26
CA MET A 138 -30.54 -3.99 -8.60
C MET A 138 -30.70 -3.80 -10.11
N GLU A 139 -29.69 -4.13 -10.91
CA GLU A 139 -29.76 -4.11 -12.38
C GLU A 139 -30.83 -5.08 -12.89
N ASP A 140 -30.86 -6.31 -12.37
CA ASP A 140 -31.86 -7.31 -12.74
C ASP A 140 -33.30 -6.86 -12.39
N LYS A 141 -33.47 -6.14 -11.27
CA LYS A 141 -34.80 -5.65 -10.82
C LYS A 141 -35.24 -4.36 -11.51
N HIS A 142 -34.31 -3.45 -11.81
CA HIS A 142 -34.62 -2.07 -12.19
C HIS A 142 -33.99 -1.61 -13.51
N GLY A 143 -33.25 -2.46 -14.22
CA GLY A 143 -32.51 -2.10 -15.44
C GLY A 143 -33.35 -1.75 -16.65
N ALA A 144 -34.69 -1.84 -16.55
CA ALA A 144 -35.60 -1.34 -17.58
C ALA A 144 -35.71 0.20 -17.58
N ASP A 145 -35.40 0.86 -16.47
CA ASP A 145 -35.34 2.32 -16.37
C ASP A 145 -33.94 2.83 -16.76
N TYR A 146 -33.87 3.69 -17.77
CA TYR A 146 -32.62 4.19 -18.31
C TYR A 146 -31.84 5.07 -17.30
N GLU A 147 -32.52 5.91 -16.52
CA GLU A 147 -31.84 6.77 -15.55
C GLU A 147 -31.24 5.92 -14.41
N MET A 148 -32.01 4.97 -13.90
CA MET A 148 -31.54 4.01 -12.89
C MET A 148 -30.39 3.14 -13.41
N TYR A 149 -30.50 2.65 -14.65
CA TYR A 149 -29.45 1.84 -15.26
C TYR A 149 -28.13 2.61 -15.40
N HIS A 150 -28.20 3.88 -15.82
CA HIS A 150 -27.04 4.75 -15.89
C HIS A 150 -26.38 4.91 -14.52
N ASP A 151 -27.16 5.17 -13.46
CA ASP A 151 -26.63 5.34 -12.11
C ASP A 151 -26.04 4.03 -11.55
N LEU A 152 -26.65 2.88 -11.86
CA LEU A 152 -26.12 1.56 -11.51
C LEU A 152 -24.79 1.26 -12.21
N LEU A 153 -24.63 1.66 -13.48
CA LEU A 153 -23.35 1.53 -14.18
C LEU A 153 -22.24 2.37 -13.53
N HIS A 154 -22.57 3.58 -13.04
CA HIS A 154 -21.60 4.39 -12.28
C HIS A 154 -21.21 3.73 -10.97
N LEU A 155 -22.15 3.09 -10.26
CA LEU A 155 -21.87 2.36 -9.03
C LEU A 155 -21.04 1.09 -9.26
N ASP A 156 -21.32 0.32 -10.31
CA ASP A 156 -20.53 -0.86 -10.67
C ASP A 156 -19.08 -0.47 -10.99
N HIS A 157 -18.90 0.63 -11.73
CA HIS A 157 -17.56 1.17 -12.02
C HIS A 157 -16.83 1.63 -10.76
N GLY A 158 -17.53 2.30 -9.85
CA GLY A 158 -16.99 2.69 -8.54
C GLY A 158 -16.54 1.47 -7.72
N ASN A 159 -17.33 0.40 -7.70
CA ASN A 159 -16.95 -0.85 -7.06
C ASN A 159 -15.72 -1.48 -7.71
N ALA A 160 -15.66 -1.53 -9.05
CA ALA A 160 -14.49 -2.05 -9.76
C ALA A 160 -13.21 -1.28 -9.41
N LEU A 161 -13.31 0.05 -9.22
CA LEU A 161 -12.19 0.89 -8.78
C LEU A 161 -11.73 0.58 -7.35
N ILE A 162 -12.67 0.34 -6.43
CA ILE A 162 -12.36 -0.07 -5.04
C ILE A 162 -11.70 -1.46 -5.04
N GLY A 163 -12.22 -2.39 -5.85
CA GLY A 163 -11.65 -3.72 -6.03
C GLY A 163 -10.20 -3.66 -6.50
N ARG A 164 -9.92 -2.78 -7.47
CA ARG A 164 -8.56 -2.50 -7.95
C ARG A 164 -7.65 -2.01 -6.83
N LEU A 165 -8.09 -1.07 -5.98
CA LEU A 165 -7.27 -0.59 -4.86
C LEU A 165 -6.88 -1.74 -3.92
N ALA A 166 -7.81 -2.66 -3.67
CA ALA A 166 -7.55 -3.83 -2.85
C ALA A 166 -6.62 -4.84 -3.54
N ASP A 167 -6.73 -5.01 -4.86
CA ASP A 167 -5.77 -5.76 -5.67
C ASP A 167 -4.36 -5.14 -5.60
N SER A 168 -4.25 -3.81 -5.70
CA SER A 168 -2.98 -3.08 -5.58
C SER A 168 -2.29 -3.32 -4.23
N ILE A 169 -3.05 -3.29 -3.13
CA ILE A 169 -2.53 -3.63 -1.79
C ILE A 169 -2.13 -5.11 -1.71
N SER A 170 -2.89 -6.00 -2.36
CA SER A 170 -2.57 -7.44 -2.40
C SER A 170 -1.26 -7.72 -3.13
N VAL A 171 -1.00 -7.06 -4.26
CA VAL A 171 0.30 -7.13 -4.96
C VAL A 171 1.42 -6.72 -4.02
N LEU A 172 1.27 -5.61 -3.31
CA LEU A 172 2.27 -5.11 -2.35
C LEU A 172 2.50 -6.05 -1.14
N GLY A 173 1.61 -7.00 -0.89
CA GLY A 173 1.79 -8.03 0.13
C GLY A 173 2.22 -9.40 -0.41
N ASP A 174 2.75 -9.45 -1.64
CA ASP A 174 3.12 -10.66 -2.39
C ASP A 174 1.99 -11.63 -2.70
N SER A 175 0.75 -11.20 -2.51
CA SER A 175 -0.42 -12.00 -2.84
C SER A 175 -0.76 -11.87 -4.32
N HIS A 176 -1.36 -12.92 -4.89
CA HIS A 176 -1.88 -12.86 -6.25
C HIS A 176 -3.08 -11.91 -6.29
N ALA A 177 -2.99 -10.88 -7.13
CA ALA A 177 -4.08 -9.94 -7.34
C ALA A 177 -5.01 -10.42 -8.46
N GLY A 178 -6.30 -10.19 -8.28
CA GLY A 178 -7.29 -10.26 -9.33
C GLY A 178 -7.56 -11.66 -9.92
N ARG A 179 -8.08 -11.62 -11.15
CA ARG A 179 -8.61 -12.77 -11.88
C ARG A 179 -7.50 -13.51 -12.62
N GLN A 180 -7.49 -14.83 -12.54
CA GLN A 180 -6.59 -15.65 -13.36
C GLN A 180 -7.23 -15.93 -14.74
N TRP A 181 -6.49 -15.60 -15.79
CA TRP A 181 -6.85 -15.92 -17.17
C TRP A 181 -6.10 -17.18 -17.61
N ARG A 182 -6.82 -18.14 -18.18
CA ARG A 182 -6.22 -19.39 -18.68
C ARG A 182 -5.83 -19.28 -20.14
N ASP A 183 -6.74 -18.73 -20.94
CA ASP A 183 -6.56 -18.60 -22.38
C ASP A 183 -5.81 -17.31 -22.74
N PRO A 184 -5.06 -17.31 -23.85
CA PRO A 184 -4.47 -16.09 -24.37
C PRO A 184 -5.51 -15.05 -24.76
N ILE A 185 -5.17 -13.77 -24.63
CA ILE A 185 -6.06 -12.64 -24.93
C ILE A 185 -5.36 -11.66 -25.88
N PRO A 186 -6.04 -11.14 -26.93
CA PRO A 186 -5.47 -10.11 -27.79
C PRO A 186 -5.02 -8.88 -27.00
N LEU A 187 -3.84 -8.33 -27.32
CA LEU A 187 -3.28 -7.15 -26.65
C LEU A 187 -4.24 -5.96 -26.68
N TYR A 188 -4.98 -5.77 -27.78
CA TYR A 188 -6.03 -4.74 -27.86
C TYR A 188 -7.06 -4.85 -26.73
N ASN A 189 -7.50 -6.07 -26.39
CA ASN A 189 -8.44 -6.31 -25.30
C ASN A 189 -7.79 -6.10 -23.93
N VAL A 190 -6.51 -6.41 -23.80
CA VAL A 190 -5.71 -6.11 -22.59
C VAL A 190 -5.62 -4.59 -22.38
N CYS A 191 -5.29 -3.82 -23.42
CA CYS A 191 -5.28 -2.36 -23.36
C CYS A 191 -6.65 -1.79 -22.97
N ARG A 192 -7.73 -2.27 -23.59
CA ARG A 192 -9.10 -1.88 -23.25
C ARG A 192 -9.47 -2.24 -21.80
N GLY A 193 -9.04 -3.41 -21.33
CA GLY A 193 -9.23 -3.85 -19.95
C GLY A 193 -8.48 -2.98 -18.93
N ALA A 194 -7.32 -2.43 -19.30
CA ALA A 194 -6.60 -1.46 -18.47
C ALA A 194 -7.31 -0.10 -18.45
N ILE A 195 -7.76 0.38 -19.61
CA ILE A 195 -8.51 1.64 -19.72
C ILE A 195 -9.80 1.59 -18.88
N SER A 196 -10.53 0.47 -18.90
CA SER A 196 -11.78 0.34 -18.13
C SER A 196 -11.57 0.31 -16.61
N ARG A 197 -10.34 0.32 -16.11
CA ARG A 197 -10.01 0.25 -14.68
C ARG A 197 -9.62 1.59 -14.06
N ILE A 198 -9.75 2.68 -14.81
CA ILE A 198 -9.48 4.03 -14.29
C ILE A 198 -10.75 4.87 -14.31
N LEU A 199 -10.82 5.88 -13.44
CA LEU A 199 -11.98 6.77 -13.38
C LEU A 199 -12.08 7.63 -14.65
N GLU A 200 -10.95 8.21 -15.05
CA GLU A 200 -10.82 9.12 -16.19
C GLU A 200 -10.65 8.37 -17.53
N TYR A 201 -11.26 7.19 -17.68
CA TYR A 201 -11.18 6.37 -18.89
C TYR A 201 -11.62 7.11 -20.18
N PRO A 202 -12.58 8.06 -20.16
CA PRO A 202 -12.94 8.81 -21.36
C PRO A 202 -11.82 9.72 -21.89
N ARG A 203 -10.79 9.99 -21.08
CA ARG A 203 -9.64 10.83 -21.47
C ARG A 203 -8.51 10.05 -22.13
N VAL A 204 -8.59 8.72 -22.16
CA VAL A 204 -7.55 7.87 -22.76
C VAL A 204 -7.89 7.57 -24.22
N GLU A 205 -6.96 7.91 -25.10
CA GLU A 205 -7.04 7.62 -26.53
C GLU A 205 -6.12 6.44 -26.85
N LEU A 206 -6.75 5.31 -27.21
CA LEU A 206 -6.04 4.13 -27.67
C LEU A 206 -5.74 4.27 -29.17
N HIS A 207 -4.46 4.33 -29.50
CA HIS A 207 -3.96 4.48 -30.87
C HIS A 207 -3.55 3.12 -31.44
N SER A 208 -2.46 3.07 -32.21
CA SER A 208 -1.94 1.83 -32.79
C SER A 208 -1.57 0.82 -31.71
N VAL A 209 -2.10 -0.40 -31.86
CA VAL A 209 -1.84 -1.55 -31.00
C VAL A 209 -1.33 -2.70 -31.89
N ALA A 210 -0.19 -3.26 -31.53
CA ALA A 210 0.39 -4.43 -32.18
C ALA A 210 -0.59 -5.61 -32.17
N ASP A 211 -0.71 -6.31 -33.29
CA ASP A 211 -1.56 -7.49 -33.43
C ASP A 211 -0.86 -8.72 -32.85
N VAL A 212 -0.86 -8.81 -31.53
CA VAL A 212 -0.34 -9.95 -30.76
C VAL A 212 -1.29 -10.38 -29.65
N GLY A 213 -1.13 -11.61 -29.17
CA GLY A 213 -1.80 -12.13 -27.98
C GLY A 213 -0.90 -12.10 -26.74
N ILE A 214 -1.50 -11.99 -25.57
CA ILE A 214 -0.82 -12.13 -24.26
C ILE A 214 -1.25 -13.45 -23.64
N VAL A 215 -0.28 -14.24 -23.16
CA VAL A 215 -0.56 -15.52 -22.48
C VAL A 215 -1.36 -15.28 -21.20
N GLY A 216 -2.31 -16.16 -20.89
CA GLY A 216 -3.25 -16.00 -19.77
C GLY A 216 -2.62 -15.53 -18.45
N PRO A 217 -1.55 -16.17 -17.94
CA PRO A 217 -0.89 -15.74 -16.69
C PRO A 217 -0.30 -14.33 -16.71
N GLY A 218 -0.01 -13.77 -17.90
CA GLY A 218 0.53 -12.43 -18.08
C GLY A 218 -0.54 -11.34 -18.28
N VAL A 219 -1.80 -11.72 -18.54
CA VAL A 219 -2.90 -10.79 -18.83
C VAL A 219 -3.19 -9.87 -17.64
N GLU A 220 -3.55 -10.44 -16.50
CA GLU A 220 -3.98 -9.66 -15.33
C GLU A 220 -2.85 -8.74 -14.80
N PRO A 221 -1.60 -9.22 -14.65
CA PRO A 221 -0.47 -8.36 -14.29
C PRO A 221 -0.26 -7.19 -15.24
N LEU A 222 -0.41 -7.41 -16.55
CA LEU A 222 -0.23 -6.36 -17.55
C LEU A 222 -1.38 -5.35 -17.49
N ILE A 223 -2.62 -5.81 -17.40
CA ILE A 223 -3.80 -4.94 -17.21
C ILE A 223 -3.60 -4.06 -15.97
N HIS A 224 -3.17 -4.67 -14.86
CA HIS A 224 -2.98 -3.97 -13.59
C HIS A 224 -1.87 -2.91 -13.69
N ALA A 225 -0.69 -3.28 -14.19
CA ALA A 225 0.41 -2.34 -14.37
C ALA A 225 0.01 -1.17 -15.28
N MET A 226 -0.65 -1.45 -16.41
CA MET A 226 -1.14 -0.40 -17.31
C MET A 226 -2.19 0.49 -16.66
N ALA A 227 -3.13 -0.07 -15.89
CA ALA A 227 -4.16 0.71 -15.20
C ALA A 227 -3.56 1.68 -14.17
N GLU A 228 -2.54 1.25 -13.43
CA GLU A 228 -1.82 2.13 -12.48
C GLU A 228 -1.07 3.26 -13.21
N LEU A 229 -0.46 2.97 -14.36
CA LEU A 229 0.22 4.00 -15.16
C LEU A 229 -0.77 4.99 -15.80
N LEU A 230 -1.89 4.50 -16.33
CA LEU A 230 -2.95 5.34 -16.92
C LEU A 230 -3.63 6.23 -15.86
N ASP A 231 -3.87 5.71 -14.66
CA ASP A 231 -4.46 6.48 -13.56
C ASP A 231 -3.52 7.60 -13.11
N ASN A 232 -2.21 7.31 -13.01
CA ASN A 232 -1.20 8.34 -12.76
C ASN A 232 -1.18 9.39 -13.89
N ALA A 233 -1.08 8.97 -15.15
CA ALA A 233 -1.04 9.87 -16.30
C ALA A 233 -2.25 10.82 -16.34
N THR A 234 -3.46 10.28 -16.13
CA THR A 234 -4.70 11.07 -16.12
C THR A 234 -4.79 12.00 -14.91
N ARG A 235 -4.35 11.56 -13.72
CA ARG A 235 -4.36 12.37 -12.48
C ARG A 235 -3.39 13.54 -12.50
N TYR A 236 -2.19 13.37 -13.09
CA TYR A 236 -1.17 14.43 -13.17
C TYR A 236 -1.31 15.32 -14.42
N SER A 237 -2.27 15.02 -15.29
CA SER A 237 -2.56 15.81 -16.48
C SER A 237 -3.76 16.74 -16.28
N PRO A 238 -3.72 17.98 -16.79
CA PRO A 238 -4.85 18.90 -16.72
C PRO A 238 -6.14 18.30 -17.29
N PRO A 239 -7.33 18.59 -16.73
CA PRO A 239 -8.58 17.88 -17.05
C PRO A 239 -9.03 17.98 -18.51
N LYS A 240 -8.55 18.99 -19.25
CA LYS A 240 -8.87 19.20 -20.67
C LYS A 240 -7.96 18.43 -21.63
N THR A 241 -6.87 17.84 -21.13
CA THR A 241 -5.89 17.11 -21.95
C THR A 241 -6.27 15.63 -22.07
N ARG A 242 -5.75 15.00 -23.13
CA ARG A 242 -5.89 13.57 -23.40
C ARG A 242 -4.61 12.84 -23.02
N VAL A 243 -4.76 11.57 -22.65
CA VAL A 243 -3.64 10.64 -22.42
C VAL A 243 -3.63 9.68 -23.60
N HIS A 244 -2.47 9.53 -24.23
CA HIS A 244 -2.31 8.73 -25.43
C HIS A 244 -1.70 7.38 -25.06
N LEU A 245 -2.36 6.29 -25.45
CA LEU A 245 -1.88 4.93 -25.24
C LEU A 245 -1.57 4.29 -26.59
N THR A 246 -0.32 3.85 -26.76
CA THR A 246 0.13 3.09 -27.92
C THR A 246 0.76 1.77 -27.45
N ALA A 247 0.73 0.75 -28.30
CA ALA A 247 1.48 -0.46 -28.06
C ALA A 247 2.10 -0.96 -29.35
N VAL A 248 3.43 -0.95 -29.42
CA VAL A 248 4.19 -1.23 -30.64
C VAL A 248 5.12 -2.41 -30.43
N GLU A 249 5.30 -3.21 -31.47
CA GLU A 249 6.25 -4.32 -31.43
C GLU A 249 7.69 -3.79 -31.55
N VAL A 250 8.57 -4.29 -30.69
CA VAL A 250 9.99 -3.93 -30.60
C VAL A 250 10.83 -5.19 -30.53
N GLN A 251 12.14 -5.08 -30.73
CA GLN A 251 13.04 -6.25 -30.72
C GLN A 251 12.97 -7.06 -29.41
N SER A 252 12.68 -6.41 -28.27
CA SER A 252 12.56 -7.02 -26.96
C SER A 252 11.17 -7.57 -26.61
N GLY A 253 10.16 -7.38 -27.48
CA GLY A 253 8.77 -7.77 -27.24
C GLY A 253 7.79 -6.69 -27.68
N VAL A 254 6.94 -6.19 -26.78
CA VAL A 254 6.01 -5.09 -27.06
C VAL A 254 6.28 -3.93 -26.13
N ALA A 255 6.46 -2.73 -26.66
CA ALA A 255 6.53 -1.49 -25.90
C ALA A 255 5.14 -0.86 -25.81
N VAL A 256 4.60 -0.81 -24.59
CA VAL A 256 3.38 -0.06 -24.28
C VAL A 256 3.80 1.35 -23.83
N GLU A 257 3.43 2.37 -24.60
CA GLU A 257 3.74 3.76 -24.28
C GLU A 257 2.47 4.49 -23.84
N ILE A 258 2.53 5.11 -22.66
CA ILE A 258 1.50 5.99 -22.11
C ILE A 258 2.09 7.38 -22.05
N GLU A 259 1.54 8.28 -22.85
CA GLU A 259 2.03 9.65 -22.98
C GLU A 259 0.99 10.64 -22.47
N ASP A 260 1.43 11.53 -21.59
CA ASP A 260 0.59 12.51 -20.93
C ASP A 260 1.07 13.95 -21.20
N ALA A 261 0.19 14.91 -20.95
CA ALA A 261 0.43 16.35 -21.12
C ALA A 261 0.45 17.08 -19.76
N GLY A 262 0.87 16.36 -18.72
CA GLY A 262 0.94 16.83 -17.34
C GLY A 262 2.20 17.62 -17.03
N VAL A 263 2.51 17.70 -15.73
CA VAL A 263 3.76 18.29 -15.27
C VAL A 263 4.88 17.28 -15.52
N GLY A 264 5.86 17.66 -16.34
CA GLY A 264 7.06 16.86 -16.57
C GLY A 264 7.86 16.61 -15.29
N LEU A 265 8.74 15.61 -15.34
CA LEU A 265 9.63 15.26 -14.22
C LEU A 265 11.00 15.93 -14.39
N THR A 266 11.56 16.44 -13.29
CA THR A 266 12.99 16.80 -13.25
C THR A 266 13.85 15.54 -13.35
N ASP A 267 15.10 15.67 -13.77
CA ASP A 267 16.00 14.52 -13.89
C ASP A 267 16.29 13.87 -12.54
N GLU A 268 16.36 14.64 -11.45
CA GLU A 268 16.51 14.13 -10.09
C GLU A 268 15.28 13.32 -9.67
N ALA A 269 14.08 13.85 -9.94
CA ALA A 269 12.83 13.17 -9.61
C ALA A 269 12.69 11.86 -10.41
N ARG A 270 13.03 11.89 -11.70
CA ARG A 270 13.03 10.70 -12.57
C ARG A 270 13.99 9.63 -12.06
N LYS A 271 15.25 9.99 -11.79
CA LYS A 271 16.25 9.05 -11.25
C LYS A 271 15.81 8.47 -9.91
N ARG A 272 15.21 9.28 -9.04
CA ARG A 272 14.67 8.80 -7.75
C ARG A 272 13.56 7.78 -7.95
N ILE A 273 12.62 8.04 -8.86
CA ILE A 273 11.54 7.11 -9.20
C ILE A 273 12.12 5.81 -9.78
N GLU A 274 13.03 5.88 -10.76
CA GLU A 274 13.69 4.72 -11.34
C GLU A 274 14.44 3.87 -10.29
N LEU A 275 15.13 4.53 -9.35
CA LEU A 275 15.82 3.86 -8.25
C LEU A 275 14.83 3.18 -7.28
N THR A 276 13.74 3.85 -6.91
CA THR A 276 12.67 3.26 -6.09
C THR A 276 12.02 2.06 -6.79
N LEU A 277 11.82 2.11 -8.11
CA LEU A 277 11.33 0.98 -8.91
C LEU A 277 12.32 -0.19 -8.94
N ALA A 278 13.62 0.09 -9.08
CA ALA A 278 14.66 -0.93 -9.01
C ALA A 278 14.73 -1.58 -7.62
N GLN A 279 14.52 -0.82 -6.56
CA GLN A 279 14.46 -1.35 -5.19
C GLN A 279 13.13 -2.09 -4.91
N ALA A 280 11.99 -1.62 -5.43
CA ALA A 280 10.69 -2.32 -5.43
C ALA A 280 10.81 -3.72 -6.04
N SER A 281 11.64 -3.83 -7.06
CA SER A 281 11.97 -5.09 -7.71
C SER A 281 12.78 -6.04 -6.81
N ALA A 282 13.58 -5.52 -5.88
CA ALA A 282 14.39 -6.32 -4.96
C ALA A 282 13.65 -6.72 -3.66
N GLY A 283 12.33 -6.48 -3.58
CA GLY A 283 11.50 -6.82 -2.41
C GLY A 283 11.31 -5.66 -1.43
N LEU A 284 11.01 -4.45 -1.95
CA LEU A 284 10.90 -3.24 -1.12
C LEU A 284 9.83 -3.33 -0.04
N ASP A 285 10.22 -2.76 1.08
CA ASP A 285 9.51 -2.54 2.32
C ASP A 285 8.23 -1.72 2.13
N LEU A 286 7.15 -2.13 2.79
CA LEU A 286 5.92 -1.32 2.89
C LEU A 286 6.17 0.00 3.63
N ASN A 287 7.29 0.12 4.35
CA ASN A 287 7.73 1.33 5.05
C ASN A 287 8.42 2.36 4.14
N ASP A 288 8.91 1.99 2.95
CA ASP A 288 9.45 2.95 1.97
C ASP A 288 8.36 3.61 1.12
N LEU A 289 7.10 3.24 1.36
CA LEU A 289 5.96 4.08 1.05
C LEU A 289 6.04 5.29 2.00
N GLY A 290 6.83 6.30 1.65
CA GLY A 290 7.00 7.51 2.46
C GLY A 290 5.67 8.21 2.81
N GLU A 291 5.73 9.40 3.41
CA GLU A 291 4.57 10.13 3.96
C GLU A 291 3.37 10.28 2.98
N THR A 292 3.62 10.18 1.67
CA THR A 292 2.58 10.00 0.64
C THR A 292 2.80 8.69 -0.12
N PRO A 293 2.03 7.62 0.15
CA PRO A 293 2.25 6.33 -0.49
C PRO A 293 1.92 6.44 -1.98
N ARG A 294 2.95 6.48 -2.84
CA ARG A 294 2.82 6.39 -4.31
C ARG A 294 2.54 4.95 -4.73
N LEU A 295 1.44 4.39 -4.22
CA LEU A 295 1.07 2.98 -4.34
C LEU A 295 1.19 2.47 -5.78
N GLY A 296 0.73 3.26 -6.76
CA GLY A 296 0.71 2.84 -8.17
C GLY A 296 2.09 2.53 -8.76
N LEU A 297 3.11 3.35 -8.52
CA LEU A 297 4.46 3.10 -9.04
C LEU A 297 5.13 1.92 -8.34
N SER A 298 4.89 1.74 -7.04
CA SER A 298 5.40 0.58 -6.29
C SER A 298 4.77 -0.73 -6.78
N VAL A 299 3.47 -0.72 -7.09
CA VAL A 299 2.76 -1.86 -7.69
C VAL A 299 3.32 -2.17 -9.07
N VAL A 300 3.53 -1.16 -9.92
CA VAL A 300 4.16 -1.33 -11.24
C VAL A 300 5.54 -1.95 -11.10
N GLY A 301 6.38 -1.48 -10.17
CA GLY A 301 7.71 -2.04 -9.94
C GLY A 301 7.70 -3.51 -9.54
N ARG A 302 6.76 -3.89 -8.66
CA ARG A 302 6.64 -5.28 -8.23
C ARG A 302 6.12 -6.20 -9.34
N LEU A 303 5.12 -5.75 -10.10
CA LEU A 303 4.61 -6.48 -11.26
C LEU A 303 5.70 -6.60 -12.34
N ALA A 304 6.44 -5.52 -12.58
CA ALA A 304 7.56 -5.51 -13.52
C ALA A 304 8.64 -6.50 -13.13
N HIS A 305 9.02 -6.60 -11.86
CA HIS A 305 9.97 -7.60 -11.41
C HIS A 305 9.46 -9.03 -11.57
N LYS A 306 8.27 -9.31 -11.04
CA LYS A 306 7.67 -10.67 -11.04
C LYS A 306 7.44 -11.20 -12.45
N HIS A 307 7.02 -10.33 -13.38
CA HIS A 307 6.69 -10.70 -14.76
C HIS A 307 7.74 -10.26 -15.79
N ARG A 308 8.89 -9.76 -15.33
CA ARG A 308 10.03 -9.31 -16.15
C ARG A 308 9.67 -8.21 -17.16
N PHE A 309 8.75 -7.31 -16.79
CA PHE A 309 8.51 -6.10 -17.57
C PHE A 309 9.66 -5.13 -17.34
N GLN A 310 10.02 -4.37 -18.38
CA GLN A 310 10.98 -3.28 -18.23
C GLN A 310 10.21 -1.97 -18.20
N PHE A 311 10.51 -1.12 -17.23
CA PHE A 311 9.84 0.15 -17.07
C PHE A 311 10.84 1.29 -17.21
N SER A 312 10.47 2.34 -17.95
CA SER A 312 11.26 3.55 -18.03
C SER A 312 10.37 4.78 -18.20
N LEU A 313 10.87 5.93 -17.74
CA LEU A 313 10.20 7.21 -17.89
C LEU A 313 11.00 8.10 -18.85
N ARG A 314 10.29 8.77 -19.75
CA ARG A 314 10.85 9.70 -20.72
C ARG A 314 10.06 11.02 -20.70
N PRO A 315 10.64 12.14 -21.12
CA PRO A 315 9.87 13.35 -21.38
C PRO A 315 8.84 13.10 -22.50
N SER A 316 7.62 13.61 -22.32
CA SER A 316 6.57 13.59 -23.34
C SER A 316 6.75 14.74 -24.33
N ALA A 317 6.38 14.51 -25.59
CA ALA A 317 6.32 15.57 -26.59
C ALA A 317 5.25 16.64 -26.27
N TYR A 318 4.28 16.29 -25.41
CA TYR A 318 3.22 17.18 -24.94
C TYR A 318 3.59 17.95 -23.66
N GLY A 319 4.85 17.87 -23.21
CA GLY A 319 5.37 18.58 -22.04
C GLY A 319 5.23 17.85 -20.70
N GLY A 320 4.53 16.71 -20.68
CA GLY A 320 4.37 15.85 -19.52
C GLY A 320 5.37 14.70 -19.47
N VAL A 321 4.87 13.52 -19.11
CA VAL A 321 5.67 12.30 -18.98
C VAL A 321 5.23 11.24 -19.98
N ARG A 322 6.19 10.49 -20.51
CA ARG A 322 5.97 9.27 -21.28
C ARG A 322 6.46 8.08 -20.47
N ALA A 323 5.53 7.25 -20.01
CA ALA A 323 5.83 5.99 -19.37
C ALA A 323 5.90 4.88 -20.41
N VAL A 324 7.01 4.14 -20.44
CA VAL A 324 7.23 3.02 -21.36
C VAL A 324 7.34 1.74 -20.56
N LEU A 325 6.43 0.81 -20.82
CA LEU A 325 6.40 -0.54 -20.24
C LEU A 325 6.67 -1.57 -21.35
N VAL A 326 7.83 -2.21 -21.30
CA VAL A 326 8.22 -3.25 -22.25
C VAL A 326 7.80 -4.62 -21.71
N VAL A 327 6.91 -5.26 -22.45
CA VAL A 327 6.38 -6.59 -22.22
C VAL A 327 7.31 -7.60 -22.93
N PRO A 328 7.90 -8.58 -22.22
CA PRO A 328 8.88 -9.49 -22.81
C PRO A 328 8.22 -10.51 -23.74
N GLN A 329 8.97 -10.94 -24.78
CA GLN A 329 8.52 -11.97 -25.73
C GLN A 329 8.02 -13.26 -25.07
N SER A 330 8.52 -13.62 -23.89
CA SER A 330 8.13 -14.83 -23.18
C SER A 330 6.66 -14.91 -22.77
N ILE A 331 5.94 -13.78 -22.73
CA ILE A 331 4.51 -13.73 -22.40
C ILE A 331 3.65 -13.27 -23.58
N ILE A 332 4.27 -13.10 -24.76
CA ILE A 332 3.60 -12.75 -26.00
C ILE A 332 3.41 -14.03 -26.81
N CYS A 333 2.28 -14.13 -27.49
CA CYS A 333 1.96 -15.22 -28.39
C CYS A 333 1.28 -14.68 -29.64
N THR A 334 1.10 -15.53 -30.65
CA THR A 334 0.30 -15.19 -31.83
C THR A 334 -1.11 -14.80 -31.39
N THR A 335 -1.67 -13.75 -31.99
CA THR A 335 -3.03 -13.31 -31.67
C THR A 335 -3.99 -14.50 -31.75
N PRO A 336 -4.68 -14.84 -30.65
CA PRO A 336 -5.70 -15.87 -30.71
C PRO A 336 -6.78 -15.41 -31.68
N ALA A 337 -7.04 -16.20 -32.73
CA ALA A 337 -8.12 -15.92 -33.66
C ALA A 337 -9.43 -15.72 -32.86
N PRO A 338 -10.31 -14.77 -33.23
CA PRO A 338 -11.54 -14.51 -32.48
C PRO A 338 -12.45 -15.75 -32.45
N GLY A 339 -12.27 -16.60 -31.44
CA GLY A 339 -13.00 -17.84 -31.24
C GLY A 339 -13.47 -17.93 -29.79
N GLY A 340 -14.76 -17.66 -29.58
CA GLY A 340 -15.46 -17.93 -28.31
C GLY A 340 -15.71 -16.71 -27.41
N LEU A 341 -17.00 -16.46 -27.13
CA LEU A 341 -17.61 -15.51 -26.17
C LEU A 341 -17.30 -14.01 -26.30
N VAL A 342 -16.09 -13.56 -26.61
CA VAL A 342 -15.78 -12.10 -26.76
C VAL A 342 -16.29 -11.56 -28.11
N ALA A 343 -16.43 -12.43 -29.12
CA ALA A 343 -17.01 -12.08 -30.42
C ALA A 343 -18.54 -11.82 -30.38
N ARG A 344 -19.22 -12.10 -29.26
CA ARG A 344 -20.64 -11.75 -29.09
C ARG A 344 -20.86 -10.33 -28.54
N ALA A 345 -19.86 -9.71 -27.89
CA ALA A 345 -19.96 -8.33 -27.43
C ALA A 345 -19.70 -7.31 -28.56
N ALA A 346 -18.94 -7.68 -29.60
CA ALA A 346 -18.69 -6.83 -30.77
C ALA A 346 -19.83 -6.84 -31.83
N LYS A 347 -20.97 -7.47 -31.53
CA LYS A 347 -22.19 -7.47 -32.37
C LYS A 347 -23.36 -6.72 -31.73
N LEU A 348 -23.14 -5.89 -30.71
CA LEU A 348 -24.09 -4.83 -30.45
C LEU A 348 -23.75 -3.64 -31.37
N PRO A 349 -24.69 -3.20 -32.24
CA PRO A 349 -24.51 -1.94 -32.94
C PRO A 349 -24.32 -0.82 -31.91
N PRO A 350 -23.56 0.25 -32.24
CA PRO A 350 -23.48 1.42 -31.36
C PRO A 350 -24.91 1.90 -31.04
N PRO A 351 -25.19 2.35 -29.80
CA PRO A 351 -26.51 2.88 -29.46
C PRO A 351 -26.81 4.00 -30.45
N LYS A 352 -27.80 3.75 -31.31
CA LYS A 352 -28.27 4.73 -32.29
C LYS A 352 -28.74 5.93 -31.47
N PRO A 353 -28.30 7.17 -31.75
CA PRO A 353 -28.85 8.33 -31.05
C PRO A 353 -30.36 8.30 -31.26
N MET A 354 -31.12 8.11 -30.19
CA MET A 354 -32.57 8.17 -30.22
C MET A 354 -32.92 9.62 -30.53
N THR A 355 -33.14 9.92 -31.81
CA THR A 355 -33.85 11.13 -32.19
C THR A 355 -35.19 11.09 -31.49
N ARG A 356 -35.35 11.96 -30.48
CA ARG A 356 -36.58 12.23 -29.74
C ARG A 356 -37.75 12.19 -30.71
N ALA A 357 -38.59 11.16 -30.60
CA ALA A 357 -39.81 11.08 -31.37
C ALA A 357 -40.62 12.35 -31.07
N LYS A 358 -40.97 13.09 -32.13
CA LYS A 358 -41.89 14.23 -32.00
C LYS A 358 -43.21 13.70 -31.41
N PRO A 359 -43.84 14.38 -30.44
CA PRO A 359 -45.14 13.97 -29.95
C PRO A 359 -46.13 13.97 -31.11
N ASN A 360 -46.80 12.85 -31.37
CA ASN A 360 -47.94 12.85 -32.28
C ASN A 360 -49.05 13.74 -31.67
N PRO A 361 -49.73 14.56 -32.48
CA PRO A 361 -50.91 15.28 -32.01
C PRO A 361 -52.02 14.27 -31.68
N PRO A 362 -52.93 14.59 -30.75
CA PRO A 362 -53.99 13.67 -30.33
C PRO A 362 -54.92 13.38 -31.52
N ALA A 363 -54.96 12.12 -31.94
CA ALA A 363 -55.91 11.66 -32.95
C ALA A 363 -57.31 11.63 -32.31
N GLY A 364 -58.23 12.37 -32.95
CA GLY A 364 -59.61 12.53 -32.53
C GLY A 364 -60.39 11.22 -32.48
N TRP A 365 -61.37 11.24 -31.59
CA TRP A 365 -62.41 10.25 -31.44
C TRP A 365 -63.09 9.89 -32.77
N THR A 366 -63.14 8.61 -33.09
CA THR A 366 -64.25 8.00 -33.85
C THR A 366 -64.61 6.64 -33.23
N PRO A 367 -65.91 6.32 -33.07
CA PRO A 367 -66.35 5.08 -32.43
C PRO A 367 -66.32 3.92 -33.43
N SER A 368 -65.81 2.77 -33.00
CA SER A 368 -65.91 1.50 -33.74
C SER A 368 -67.16 0.70 -33.32
N PRO A 369 -67.74 -0.12 -34.21
CA PRO A 369 -69.01 -0.80 -33.96
C PRO A 369 -68.85 -2.07 -33.11
N THR A 370 -69.93 -2.39 -32.42
CA THR A 370 -70.11 -3.51 -31.49
C THR A 370 -70.06 -4.90 -32.14
N PRO A 371 -69.43 -5.90 -31.51
CA PRO A 371 -69.74 -7.31 -31.73
C PRO A 371 -70.78 -7.81 -30.71
N LYS A 372 -71.76 -8.56 -31.20
CA LYS A 372 -72.86 -9.15 -30.43
C LYS A 372 -72.38 -10.22 -29.44
N ARG A 373 -72.93 -10.17 -28.23
CA ARG A 373 -72.95 -11.23 -27.21
C ARG A 373 -73.97 -12.32 -27.55
N THR A 374 -73.57 -13.57 -27.42
CA THR A 374 -74.39 -14.72 -26.97
C THR A 374 -73.48 -15.51 -26.02
N GLY A 375 -73.51 -15.25 -24.69
CA GLY A 375 -74.21 -16.08 -23.68
C GLY A 375 -73.68 -17.53 -23.69
N GLY A 376 -72.74 -17.99 -22.84
CA GLY A 376 -72.76 -18.15 -21.36
C GLY A 376 -73.13 -19.62 -21.00
N PRO A 377 -72.74 -20.25 -19.86
CA PRO A 377 -71.89 -19.81 -18.74
C PRO A 377 -70.70 -20.76 -18.40
N ALA A 378 -69.96 -20.35 -17.37
CA ALA A 378 -68.75 -20.87 -16.71
C ALA A 378 -68.60 -22.39 -16.49
N ASP A 379 -67.35 -22.91 -16.47
CA ASP A 379 -66.60 -23.18 -15.23
C ASP A 379 -65.13 -23.57 -15.52
N PHE A 380 -64.26 -23.37 -14.53
CA PHE A 380 -62.81 -23.54 -14.55
C PHE A 380 -62.34 -25.00 -14.70
N GLY A 381 -61.27 -25.25 -15.47
CA GLY A 381 -60.55 -26.53 -15.38
C GLY A 381 -59.54 -26.81 -16.48
N ARG A 382 -58.25 -26.68 -16.12
CA ARG A 382 -57.10 -27.55 -16.48
C ARG A 382 -56.83 -27.84 -17.96
N VAL A 383 -55.68 -27.35 -18.45
CA VAL A 383 -55.08 -27.75 -19.75
C VAL A 383 -53.95 -28.79 -19.52
N PRO A 384 -53.84 -29.83 -20.37
CA PRO A 384 -52.92 -30.97 -20.22
C PRO A 384 -51.55 -30.79 -20.92
N ALA A 385 -50.61 -31.69 -20.59
CA ALA A 385 -49.32 -31.98 -21.24
C ALA A 385 -49.51 -32.62 -22.64
N PRO A 386 -48.50 -32.86 -23.54
CA PRO A 386 -47.13 -33.43 -23.35
C PRO A 386 -46.06 -32.83 -24.35
N PRO A 387 -44.88 -33.42 -24.72
CA PRO A 387 -44.26 -34.71 -24.35
C PRO A 387 -42.76 -34.69 -23.95
N THR A 388 -42.34 -35.86 -23.45
CA THR A 388 -41.03 -36.31 -22.95
C THR A 388 -40.00 -36.56 -24.06
N MET A 389 -38.70 -36.37 -23.77
CA MET A 389 -37.57 -37.22 -24.20
C MET A 389 -36.30 -36.96 -23.35
N GLU A 390 -35.95 -37.98 -22.56
CA GLU A 390 -34.64 -38.55 -22.17
C GLU A 390 -33.36 -37.69 -22.04
N HIS A 391 -32.75 -37.70 -20.83
CA HIS A 391 -31.31 -37.97 -20.69
C HIS A 391 -30.89 -38.46 -19.28
N ASN A 392 -30.35 -39.67 -19.27
CA ASN A 392 -29.27 -40.27 -18.47
C ASN A 392 -28.95 -39.80 -17.04
N THR A 393 -29.05 -40.80 -16.16
CA THR A 393 -28.44 -40.98 -14.85
C THR A 393 -26.91 -41.06 -14.86
N VAL A 394 -26.24 -40.34 -13.95
CA VAL A 394 -25.06 -40.82 -13.18
C VAL A 394 -25.15 -40.23 -11.77
N GLY A 395 -24.95 -41.09 -10.76
CA GLY A 395 -25.44 -40.92 -9.40
C GLY A 395 -24.58 -40.12 -8.42
N MET A 396 -25.25 -39.72 -7.33
CA MET A 396 -24.69 -39.42 -6.02
C MET A 396 -25.65 -39.98 -4.94
N PRO A 397 -25.15 -40.53 -3.82
CA PRO A 397 -25.93 -41.32 -2.87
C PRO A 397 -26.78 -40.45 -1.91
N PRO A 398 -27.80 -41.02 -1.26
CA PRO A 398 -28.84 -40.28 -0.55
C PRO A 398 -28.42 -39.81 0.85
N GLN A 399 -28.92 -38.64 1.22
CA GLN A 399 -28.96 -38.15 2.60
C GLN A 399 -30.02 -38.93 3.39
N ASN A 400 -29.60 -39.51 4.52
CA ASN A 400 -30.50 -40.08 5.51
C ASN A 400 -30.81 -39.03 6.58
N THR A 401 -32.10 -38.78 6.78
CA THR A 401 -32.67 -37.95 7.84
C THR A 401 -32.80 -38.73 9.14
N VAL A 402 -32.20 -38.27 10.24
CA VAL A 402 -32.68 -38.52 11.62
C VAL A 402 -32.27 -37.35 12.55
N GLY A 403 -33.23 -36.83 13.30
CA GLY A 403 -33.04 -36.51 14.72
C GLY A 403 -32.64 -35.08 15.10
N VAL A 404 -33.64 -34.30 15.51
CA VAL A 404 -33.50 -33.06 16.28
C VAL A 404 -33.06 -33.37 17.72
N GLN A 405 -31.94 -32.80 18.18
CA GLN A 405 -31.72 -32.26 19.54
C GLN A 405 -30.39 -31.49 19.66
N PRO A 406 -30.34 -30.33 20.38
CA PRO A 406 -29.19 -29.45 20.40
C PRO A 406 -28.20 -29.84 21.50
N HIS A 407 -26.91 -29.95 21.16
CA HIS A 407 -25.83 -30.16 22.12
C HIS A 407 -24.80 -29.02 22.05
N ASN A 408 -24.70 -28.32 23.18
CA ASN A 408 -23.49 -27.84 23.86
C ASN A 408 -22.29 -27.39 23.00
N THR A 409 -22.16 -26.08 22.84
CA THR A 409 -20.91 -25.39 22.53
C THR A 409 -19.88 -25.53 23.66
N VAL A 410 -18.71 -26.05 23.31
CA VAL A 410 -17.47 -26.04 24.13
C VAL A 410 -16.87 -24.61 24.13
N PRO A 411 -16.39 -24.08 25.26
CA PRO A 411 -15.74 -22.76 25.31
C PRO A 411 -14.24 -22.83 24.94
N GLN A 412 -13.78 -21.88 24.11
CA GLN A 412 -12.36 -21.65 23.85
C GLN A 412 -11.69 -20.99 25.08
N GLN A 413 -10.53 -21.52 25.48
CA GLN A 413 -9.67 -21.00 26.54
C GLN A 413 -8.54 -20.14 25.96
N ASN A 414 -8.16 -19.08 26.67
CA ASN A 414 -6.88 -18.40 26.52
C ASN A 414 -5.87 -18.89 27.59
N THR A 415 -4.59 -18.57 27.40
CA THR A 415 -3.40 -19.17 28.01
C THR A 415 -3.23 -19.03 29.54
N VAL A 416 -4.24 -18.53 30.28
CA VAL A 416 -4.20 -18.42 31.76
C VAL A 416 -5.52 -18.85 32.43
N GLY A 417 -6.32 -19.73 31.80
CA GLY A 417 -7.20 -20.68 32.52
C GLY A 417 -8.27 -20.15 33.49
N LEU A 418 -8.89 -18.97 33.26
CA LEU A 418 -10.02 -18.48 34.08
C LEU A 418 -11.24 -18.08 33.21
N PRO A 419 -12.49 -18.46 33.59
CA PRO A 419 -13.68 -18.21 32.78
C PRO A 419 -14.23 -16.76 32.95
N GLN A 420 -14.42 -16.04 31.83
CA GLN A 420 -15.06 -14.71 31.81
C GLN A 420 -16.52 -14.76 31.33
N ARG A 421 -17.43 -14.25 32.17
CA ARG A 421 -18.87 -14.09 31.90
C ARG A 421 -19.11 -12.84 31.04
N ARG A 422 -19.63 -12.98 29.82
CA ARG A 422 -20.11 -11.85 29.00
C ARG A 422 -21.35 -11.21 29.64
N ARG A 423 -21.22 -9.97 30.15
CA ARG A 423 -22.37 -9.09 30.41
C ARG A 423 -22.79 -8.43 29.09
N ARG A 424 -24.05 -8.64 28.68
CA ARG A 424 -24.73 -7.81 27.67
C ARG A 424 -25.06 -6.46 28.31
N MET A 425 -24.51 -5.37 27.77
CA MET A 425 -24.99 -4.01 28.04
C MET A 425 -26.00 -3.61 26.94
N PRO A 426 -27.14 -2.99 27.27
CA PRO A 426 -28.07 -2.48 26.27
C PRO A 426 -27.54 -1.21 25.60
N HIS A 427 -27.77 -1.09 24.29
CA HIS A 427 -27.51 0.11 23.52
C HIS A 427 -28.34 1.30 24.03
N VAL A 428 -27.67 2.41 24.35
CA VAL A 428 -28.31 3.71 24.58
C VAL A 428 -28.37 4.43 23.24
N THR A 429 -29.54 4.41 22.60
CA THR A 429 -29.87 5.34 21.50
C THR A 429 -30.21 6.69 22.10
N ARG A 430 -29.39 7.71 21.83
CA ARG A 430 -29.70 9.11 22.14
C ARG A 430 -30.73 9.61 21.10
N ALA A 431 -31.98 9.75 21.52
CA ALA A 431 -33.03 10.39 20.73
C ALA A 431 -32.74 11.90 20.63
N VAL A 432 -32.68 12.42 19.40
CA VAL A 432 -32.72 13.86 19.12
C VAL A 432 -34.19 14.29 19.20
N ARG A 433 -34.50 15.19 20.14
CA ARG A 433 -35.81 15.86 20.23
C ARG A 433 -35.89 16.91 19.12
N VAL A 434 -36.95 16.86 18.32
CA VAL A 434 -37.36 17.93 17.43
C VAL A 434 -38.34 18.80 18.21
N ASP A 435 -37.95 20.02 18.55
CA ASP A 435 -38.86 21.03 19.10
C ASP A 435 -39.64 21.67 17.94
N THR A 436 -40.96 21.46 17.93
CA THR A 436 -41.90 22.21 17.09
C THR A 436 -42.32 23.48 17.84
N GLY A 437 -41.68 24.60 17.51
CA GLY A 437 -42.08 25.94 17.95
C GLY A 437 -42.78 26.71 16.83
N VAL A 438 -43.96 27.24 17.15
CA VAL A 438 -44.88 27.97 16.26
C VAL A 438 -44.43 29.43 16.06
N GLY A 439 -44.27 29.83 14.79
CA GLY A 439 -44.70 31.09 14.17
C GLY A 439 -44.18 32.46 14.65
N THR A 440 -43.40 33.13 13.78
CA THR A 440 -43.56 34.55 13.37
C THR A 440 -42.88 34.77 12.00
N GLY A 441 -43.40 35.72 11.19
CA GLY A 441 -43.29 35.80 9.72
C GLY A 441 -41.94 36.21 9.08
N PRO A 442 -41.89 36.32 7.73
CA PRO A 442 -40.64 36.36 6.97
C PRO A 442 -40.03 37.77 6.88
N GLU A 443 -38.76 37.88 7.28
CA GLU A 443 -37.90 39.05 7.09
C GLU A 443 -37.01 38.85 5.84
N PRO A 444 -36.79 39.87 4.99
CA PRO A 444 -36.11 39.70 3.70
C PRO A 444 -34.61 39.39 3.83
N ALA A 445 -34.13 38.48 2.98
CA ALA A 445 -32.80 37.90 3.00
C ALA A 445 -31.68 38.94 2.77
N ARG A 446 -30.66 38.90 3.65
CA ARG A 446 -29.33 39.48 3.38
C ARG A 446 -28.55 38.61 2.38
N PRO A 447 -27.76 39.21 1.48
CA PRO A 447 -26.93 38.46 0.53
C PRO A 447 -25.81 37.71 1.25
N ALA A 448 -25.55 36.47 0.82
CA ALA A 448 -24.48 35.63 1.32
C ALA A 448 -23.09 36.22 0.99
N PRO A 449 -22.08 36.05 1.86
CA PRO A 449 -20.71 36.41 1.53
C PRO A 449 -20.16 35.49 0.42
N PRO A 450 -19.21 35.96 -0.40
CA PRO A 450 -18.65 35.18 -1.49
C PRO A 450 -17.95 33.92 -0.97
N VAL A 451 -18.15 32.81 -1.70
CA VAL A 451 -17.46 31.54 -1.48
C VAL A 451 -15.97 31.76 -1.64
N GLN A 452 -15.22 31.65 -0.55
CA GLN A 452 -13.76 31.52 -0.63
C GLN A 452 -13.45 30.16 -1.25
N GLU A 453 -12.87 30.15 -2.44
CA GLU A 453 -12.26 28.96 -3.02
C GLU A 453 -11.18 28.45 -2.07
N LYS A 454 -11.38 27.24 -1.52
CA LYS A 454 -10.31 26.55 -0.81
C LYS A 454 -9.15 26.32 -1.78
N PRO A 455 -7.90 26.51 -1.35
CA PRO A 455 -6.75 26.22 -2.21
C PRO A 455 -6.78 24.74 -2.65
N PRO A 456 -6.26 24.42 -3.85
CA PRO A 456 -6.26 23.07 -4.36
C PRO A 456 -5.53 22.14 -3.38
N VAL A 457 -6.23 21.11 -2.91
CA VAL A 457 -5.64 20.09 -2.04
C VAL A 457 -4.58 19.35 -2.85
N GLU A 458 -3.36 19.34 -2.34
CA GLU A 458 -2.23 18.67 -2.98
C GLU A 458 -2.50 17.15 -3.14
N PRO A 459 -2.11 16.53 -4.27
CA PRO A 459 -2.43 15.12 -4.55
C PRO A 459 -1.74 14.18 -3.55
N GLY A 460 -2.53 13.46 -2.74
CA GLY A 460 -2.04 12.49 -1.75
C GLY A 460 -2.69 12.61 -0.38
N LEU A 461 -3.36 13.73 -0.10
CA LEU A 461 -3.94 14.02 1.21
C LEU A 461 -5.22 13.26 1.55
N TRP A 462 -5.83 12.51 0.62
CA TRP A 462 -7.05 11.73 0.90
C TRP A 462 -6.79 10.57 1.88
N LEU A 463 -5.57 10.03 1.92
CA LEU A 463 -5.18 8.98 2.86
C LEU A 463 -4.75 9.51 4.23
N GLY A 464 -4.40 10.80 4.34
CA GLY A 464 -3.98 11.43 5.60
C GLY A 464 -5.03 11.29 6.72
N PRO A 465 -6.31 11.65 6.47
CA PRO A 465 -7.40 11.43 7.43
C PRO A 465 -7.65 9.94 7.74
N PHE A 466 -7.46 9.06 6.76
CA PHE A 466 -7.66 7.61 6.91
C PHE A 466 -6.59 6.98 7.81
N PHE A 467 -5.31 7.29 7.59
CA PHE A 467 -4.21 6.83 8.44
C PHE A 467 -4.20 7.51 9.81
N LYS A 468 -4.55 8.80 9.91
CA LYS A 468 -4.73 9.51 11.20
C LYS A 468 -5.79 8.84 12.09
N GLY A 469 -6.84 8.27 11.47
CA GLY A 469 -7.87 7.49 12.17
C GLY A 469 -7.40 6.09 12.62
N ILE A 470 -6.44 5.48 11.93
CA ILE A 470 -5.85 4.18 12.29
C ILE A 470 -4.77 4.35 13.38
N SER A 471 -4.04 5.46 13.40
CA SER A 471 -2.94 5.74 14.33
C SER A 471 -3.38 6.37 15.67
N GLY A 472 -4.68 6.55 15.90
CA GLY A 472 -5.22 6.89 17.23
C GLY A 472 -4.85 8.26 17.80
N ALA A 473 -4.51 9.24 16.95
CA ALA A 473 -4.27 10.62 17.41
C ALA A 473 -5.61 11.36 17.54
N ALA A 474 -6.17 11.39 18.75
CA ALA A 474 -7.33 12.20 19.09
C ALA A 474 -6.94 13.69 19.14
N ASP A 475 -7.60 14.52 18.32
CA ASP A 475 -7.53 15.98 18.42
C ASP A 475 -8.22 16.43 19.72
N ASN A 476 -7.44 16.78 20.74
CA ASN A 476 -7.91 17.61 21.84
C ASN A 476 -7.75 19.08 21.43
N THR A 477 -8.76 19.63 20.77
CA THR A 477 -8.89 21.09 20.61
C THR A 477 -10.28 21.52 21.04
N GLU A 478 -10.46 21.68 22.34
CA GLU A 478 -11.40 22.65 22.93
C GLU A 478 -10.65 23.47 23.97
N SER A 479 -10.32 24.72 23.64
CA SER A 479 -10.60 25.89 24.48
C SER A 479 -9.92 27.13 23.90
N GLY A 480 -10.76 28.05 23.43
CA GLY A 480 -10.34 29.41 23.11
C GLY A 480 -10.07 30.21 24.39
N ARG A 481 -8.90 30.84 24.44
CA ARG A 481 -8.67 32.15 25.10
C ARG A 481 -7.31 32.69 24.65
N PRO A 482 -7.19 33.94 24.19
CA PRO A 482 -5.88 34.52 23.89
C PRO A 482 -5.21 34.96 25.21
N PRO A 483 -3.89 34.85 25.38
CA PRO A 483 -3.23 35.53 26.49
C PRO A 483 -3.10 37.01 26.16
N HIS A 484 -3.49 37.81 27.15
CA HIS A 484 -3.24 39.23 27.26
C HIS A 484 -1.75 39.54 27.08
N GLY A 485 -1.47 40.66 26.42
CA GLY A 485 -0.16 41.30 26.48
C GLY A 485 0.08 41.87 27.87
N ASP A 486 1.33 41.80 28.30
CA ASP A 486 1.88 42.67 29.32
C ASP A 486 3.18 43.28 28.79
N GLU A 487 3.18 44.62 28.83
CA GLU A 487 4.32 45.51 28.69
C GLU A 487 5.30 45.38 29.85
N SER A 488 6.49 45.96 29.63
CA SER A 488 7.61 46.24 30.55
C SER A 488 8.67 45.13 30.63
N SER A 489 9.96 45.36 30.39
CA SER A 489 10.74 46.59 30.51
C SER A 489 12.07 46.51 29.74
N ASN A 490 12.52 47.69 29.30
CA ASN A 490 13.85 48.05 28.79
C ASN A 490 15.03 47.34 29.45
N ILE A 491 16.08 47.05 28.67
CA ILE A 491 17.43 47.62 28.89
C ILE A 491 18.19 47.66 27.56
N SER A 492 18.63 48.87 27.26
CA SER A 492 19.51 49.37 26.23
C SER A 492 20.92 48.75 26.25
N HIS A 493 21.50 48.51 25.06
CA HIS A 493 22.90 48.88 24.81
C HIS A 493 23.16 49.11 23.31
N GLU A 494 23.33 50.38 23.00
CA GLU A 494 23.95 50.94 21.80
C GLU A 494 25.45 51.13 22.07
N SER A 495 26.27 50.93 21.03
CA SER A 495 27.66 51.37 20.77
C SER A 495 28.46 50.21 20.15
N ASP A 496 29.36 50.34 19.20
CA ASP A 496 29.84 51.37 18.25
C ASP A 496 31.06 50.69 17.57
N LYS A 497 31.30 50.96 16.28
CA LYS A 497 32.54 50.75 15.48
C LYS A 497 33.08 49.32 15.24
N GLY A 498 33.67 49.02 14.08
CA GLY A 498 34.04 49.87 12.95
C GLY A 498 34.82 49.09 11.88
N GLU A 499 34.99 49.78 10.75
CA GLU A 499 35.67 49.45 9.48
C GLU A 499 35.00 48.46 8.51
#